data_AF-A0A4Q2LZV5-F1
#
_entry.id   AF-A0A4Q2LZV5-F1
#
_cell.length_a   1.000
_cell.length_b   1.000
_cell.length_c   1.000
_cell.angle_alpha   90.00
_cell.angle_beta   90.00
_cell.angle_gamma   90.00
#
_symmetry.space_group_name_H-M   'P 1'
#
loop_
_entity.id
_entity.type
_entity.pdbx_description
1 polymer ?
#
loop_
_entity_poly.entity_id
_entity_poly.type
_entity_poly.pdbx_seq_one_letter_code
_entity_poly.pdbx_strand_id
1 'polypeptide(L)'
;MDDVLDLTDSIADAVTGLLRGVDSSAAMVSDDALLGLLGRAETLGRAVDALRVLVAAEVGDRARPELGTESLAHRRGCGSAAELVERVTRVSSVTARARLRLGARVHRCTGFTGAPLPAAFDAVREGLVSGRLGWDAAQTITTALTVAGRGTPTDMLGGLRAAEHELVCAATGTAPAPDVAALPPVMHAETKLQAATWVEVLNPDGAEPSERDFEARHVRLLP
;
A
#
# COMPACT_ATOMS: atom_id res chain seq x y z
N MET A 1 -16.03 -13.18 -11.06
CA MET A 1 -15.87 -12.79 -9.64
C MET A 1 -15.96 -14.04 -8.78
N ASP A 2 -16.96 -14.89 -9.03
CA ASP A 2 -17.09 -16.20 -8.39
C ASP A 2 -15.82 -17.07 -8.59
N ASP A 3 -15.25 -17.10 -9.80
CA ASP A 3 -13.96 -17.77 -10.07
C ASP A 3 -12.79 -17.29 -9.18
N VAL A 4 -12.81 -16.02 -8.76
CA VAL A 4 -11.76 -15.45 -7.89
C VAL A 4 -11.96 -15.88 -6.44
N LEU A 5 -13.21 -16.04 -6.01
CA LEU A 5 -13.54 -16.55 -4.68
C LEU A 5 -13.15 -18.03 -4.57
N ASP A 6 -13.54 -18.84 -5.55
CA ASP A 6 -13.19 -20.27 -5.60
C ASP A 6 -11.66 -20.48 -5.63
N LEU A 7 -10.95 -19.65 -6.39
CA LEU A 7 -9.49 -19.66 -6.41
C LEU A 7 -8.88 -19.28 -5.04
N THR A 8 -9.48 -18.31 -4.35
CA THR A 8 -9.00 -17.88 -3.03
C THR A 8 -9.17 -18.99 -1.99
N ASP A 9 -10.28 -19.70 -2.02
CA ASP A 9 -10.54 -20.86 -1.15
C ASP A 9 -9.56 -22.01 -1.45
N SER A 10 -9.31 -22.31 -2.74
CA SER A 10 -8.33 -23.32 -3.15
C SER A 10 -6.91 -22.98 -2.68
N ILE A 11 -6.50 -21.72 -2.77
CA ILE A 11 -5.20 -21.26 -2.25
C ILE A 11 -5.15 -21.41 -0.73
N ALA A 12 -6.22 -21.04 -0.01
CA ALA A 12 -6.26 -21.16 1.45
C ALA A 12 -6.13 -22.63 1.91
N ASP A 13 -6.78 -23.55 1.21
CA ASP A 13 -6.67 -24.99 1.48
C ASP A 13 -5.25 -25.51 1.19
N ALA A 14 -4.65 -25.11 0.06
CA ALA A 14 -3.30 -25.49 -0.30
C ALA A 14 -2.26 -25.00 0.73
N VAL A 15 -2.38 -23.74 1.19
CA VAL A 15 -1.51 -23.17 2.22
C VAL A 15 -1.71 -23.89 3.55
N THR A 16 -2.95 -24.20 3.91
CA THR A 16 -3.24 -24.98 5.12
C THR A 16 -2.64 -26.39 5.06
N GLY A 17 -2.66 -27.01 3.87
CA GLY A 17 -1.96 -28.28 3.61
C GLY A 17 -0.45 -28.16 3.79
N LEU A 18 0.16 -27.10 3.24
CA LEU A 18 1.58 -26.82 3.40
C LEU A 18 1.97 -26.65 4.88
N LEU A 19 1.18 -25.90 5.67
CA LEU A 19 1.44 -25.70 7.09
C LEU A 19 1.49 -27.01 7.87
N ARG A 20 0.58 -27.96 7.59
CA ARG A 20 0.61 -29.30 8.22
C ARG A 20 1.86 -30.10 7.83
N GLY A 21 2.31 -29.97 6.57
CA GLY A 21 3.55 -30.59 6.11
C GLY A 21 4.79 -30.03 6.81
N VAL A 22 4.85 -28.72 6.98
CA VAL A 22 5.94 -28.05 7.70
C VAL A 22 5.95 -28.43 9.18
N ASP A 23 4.80 -28.37 9.85
CA ASP A 23 4.66 -28.72 11.27
C ASP A 23 5.15 -30.14 11.58
N SER A 24 4.82 -31.10 10.72
CA SER A 24 5.22 -32.50 10.88
C SER A 24 6.69 -32.81 10.54
N SER A 25 7.37 -31.95 9.78
CA SER A 25 8.67 -32.27 9.17
C SER A 25 9.79 -31.26 9.45
N ALA A 26 9.50 -30.10 10.03
CA ALA A 26 10.44 -28.98 10.17
C ALA A 26 11.77 -29.36 10.86
N ALA A 27 11.72 -30.26 11.85
CA ALA A 27 12.90 -30.71 12.59
C ALA A 27 13.90 -31.54 11.75
N MET A 28 13.49 -32.00 10.56
CA MET A 28 14.29 -32.86 9.67
C MET A 28 14.77 -32.15 8.40
N VAL A 29 14.48 -30.86 8.25
CA VAL A 29 14.83 -30.06 7.08
C VAL A 29 16.22 -29.43 7.29
N SER A 30 17.03 -29.36 6.24
CA SER A 30 18.32 -28.65 6.31
C SER A 30 18.12 -27.14 6.47
N ASP A 31 19.11 -26.45 7.04
CA ASP A 31 19.08 -24.99 7.23
C ASP A 31 18.81 -24.25 5.90
N ASP A 32 19.47 -24.64 4.81
CA ASP A 32 19.25 -24.05 3.49
C ASP A 32 17.81 -24.22 2.99
N ALA A 33 17.22 -25.39 3.24
CA ALA A 33 15.84 -25.66 2.86
C ALA A 33 14.85 -24.90 3.74
N LEU A 34 15.14 -24.70 5.03
CA LEU A 34 14.36 -23.84 5.94
C LEU A 34 14.40 -22.37 5.49
N LEU A 35 15.58 -21.84 5.17
CA LEU A 35 15.74 -20.47 4.66
C LEU A 35 15.04 -20.30 3.31
N GLY A 36 15.16 -21.29 2.43
CA GLY A 36 14.44 -21.31 1.15
C GLY A 36 12.92 -21.35 1.33
N LEU A 37 12.42 -22.08 2.33
CA LEU A 37 10.99 -22.10 2.65
C LEU A 37 10.53 -20.75 3.20
N LEU A 38 11.29 -20.15 4.11
CA LEU A 38 11.01 -18.84 4.68
C LEU A 38 10.87 -17.77 3.58
N GLY A 39 11.80 -17.70 2.64
CA GLY A 39 11.72 -16.74 1.52
C GLY A 39 10.50 -16.93 0.61
N ARG A 40 10.06 -18.19 0.40
CA ARG A 40 8.84 -18.50 -0.37
C ARG A 40 7.57 -18.13 0.40
N ALA A 41 7.55 -18.40 1.71
CA ALA A 41 6.45 -18.01 2.59
C ALA A 41 6.29 -16.48 2.60
N GLU A 42 7.38 -15.72 2.65
CA GLU A 42 7.35 -14.26 2.56
C GLU A 42 6.85 -13.76 1.21
N THR A 43 7.20 -14.43 0.11
CA THR A 43 6.69 -14.09 -1.24
C THR A 43 5.18 -14.24 -1.31
N LEU A 44 4.64 -15.34 -0.75
CA LEU A 44 3.20 -15.53 -0.63
C LEU A 44 2.57 -14.47 0.31
N GLY A 45 3.20 -14.22 1.45
CA GLY A 45 2.77 -13.21 2.43
C GLY A 45 2.57 -11.84 1.80
N ARG A 46 3.55 -11.36 1.03
CA ARG A 46 3.44 -10.08 0.30
C ARG A 46 2.26 -10.04 -0.67
N ALA A 47 2.04 -11.11 -1.43
CA ALA A 47 0.91 -11.18 -2.36
C ALA A 47 -0.44 -11.13 -1.62
N VAL A 48 -0.56 -11.86 -0.50
CA VAL A 48 -1.77 -11.84 0.33
C VAL A 48 -1.97 -10.48 1.00
N ASP A 49 -0.90 -9.84 1.46
CA ASP A 49 -0.96 -8.49 2.02
C ASP A 49 -1.39 -7.46 0.98
N ALA A 50 -0.83 -7.50 -0.23
CA ALA A 50 -1.27 -6.67 -1.35
C ALA A 50 -2.77 -6.86 -1.62
N LEU A 51 -3.26 -8.11 -1.69
CA LEU A 51 -4.69 -8.40 -1.84
C LEU A 51 -5.52 -7.77 -0.71
N ARG A 52 -5.09 -7.94 0.56
CA ARG A 52 -5.76 -7.34 1.72
C ARG A 52 -5.84 -5.82 1.62
N VAL A 53 -4.80 -5.15 1.14
CA VAL A 53 -4.78 -3.69 0.94
C VAL A 53 -5.71 -3.27 -0.19
N LEU A 54 -5.64 -3.93 -1.34
CA LEU A 54 -6.40 -3.56 -2.54
C LEU A 54 -7.90 -3.77 -2.33
N VAL A 55 -8.30 -4.87 -1.68
CA VAL A 55 -9.70 -5.11 -1.32
C VAL A 55 -10.17 -4.11 -0.25
N ALA A 56 -9.34 -3.82 0.76
CA ALA A 56 -9.66 -2.80 1.75
C ALA A 56 -9.82 -1.41 1.12
N ALA A 57 -9.05 -1.07 0.08
CA ALA A 57 -9.19 0.18 -0.66
C ALA A 57 -10.59 0.30 -1.30
N GLU A 58 -11.04 -0.74 -1.99
CA GLU A 58 -12.37 -0.77 -2.62
C GLU A 58 -13.50 -0.74 -1.57
N VAL A 59 -13.35 -1.50 -0.48
CA VAL A 59 -14.30 -1.44 0.65
C VAL A 59 -14.33 -0.05 1.26
N GLY A 60 -13.18 0.58 1.45
CA GLY A 60 -13.04 1.93 1.98
C GLY A 60 -13.74 2.96 1.11
N ASP A 61 -13.53 2.93 -0.20
CA ASP A 61 -14.20 3.82 -1.14
C ASP A 61 -15.73 3.66 -1.08
N ARG A 62 -16.23 2.41 -1.14
CA ARG A 62 -17.68 2.13 -1.10
C ARG A 62 -18.32 2.34 0.27
N ALA A 63 -17.52 2.39 1.33
CA ALA A 63 -17.99 2.58 2.71
C ALA A 63 -17.76 4.00 3.22
N ARG A 64 -17.36 4.93 2.35
CA ARG A 64 -17.07 6.32 2.72
C ARG A 64 -18.31 7.02 3.29
N PRO A 65 -18.16 7.85 4.34
CA PRO A 65 -19.28 8.47 5.04
C PRO A 65 -20.09 9.42 4.16
N GLU A 66 -19.49 9.97 3.10
CA GLU A 66 -20.13 10.90 2.15
C GLU A 66 -21.29 10.26 1.39
N LEU A 67 -21.38 8.93 1.36
CA LEU A 67 -22.49 8.20 0.74
C LEU A 67 -23.72 8.07 1.66
N GLY A 68 -23.64 8.45 2.93
CA GLY A 68 -24.76 8.36 3.88
C GLY A 68 -25.37 6.95 3.94
N THR A 69 -26.67 6.84 3.68
CA THR A 69 -27.40 5.56 3.68
C THR A 69 -26.95 4.61 2.56
N GLU A 70 -26.38 5.15 1.48
CA GLU A 70 -25.81 4.39 0.37
C GLU A 70 -24.38 3.90 0.64
N SER A 71 -23.82 4.23 1.81
CA SER A 71 -22.54 3.66 2.23
C SER A 71 -22.67 2.15 2.43
N LEU A 72 -21.69 1.40 1.94
CA LEU A 72 -21.59 -0.04 2.19
C LEU A 72 -21.54 -0.34 3.70
N ALA A 73 -20.90 0.50 4.52
CA ALA A 73 -20.90 0.32 5.97
C ALA A 73 -22.33 0.41 6.52
N HIS A 74 -23.09 1.44 6.13
CA HIS A 74 -24.46 1.63 6.58
C HIS A 74 -25.37 0.48 6.16
N ARG A 75 -25.35 0.08 4.87
CA ARG A 75 -26.12 -1.06 4.36
C ARG A 75 -25.77 -2.40 5.01
N ARG A 76 -24.59 -2.51 5.63
CA ARG A 76 -24.13 -3.69 6.38
C ARG A 76 -24.24 -3.51 7.90
N GLY A 77 -24.95 -2.48 8.38
CA GLY A 77 -25.18 -2.26 9.80
C GLY A 77 -23.91 -1.96 10.60
N CYS A 78 -22.91 -1.34 9.96
CA CYS A 78 -21.66 -0.92 10.56
C CYS A 78 -21.59 0.61 10.59
N GLY A 79 -21.10 1.19 11.69
CA GLY A 79 -20.93 2.64 11.86
C GLY A 79 -19.72 3.21 11.13
N SER A 80 -18.82 2.37 10.60
CA SER A 80 -17.67 2.81 9.82
C SER A 80 -17.13 1.72 8.88
N ALA A 81 -16.32 2.13 7.90
CA ALA A 81 -15.54 1.21 7.06
C ALA A 81 -14.58 0.33 7.89
N ALA A 82 -13.99 0.89 8.96
CA ALA A 82 -13.11 0.15 9.85
C ALA A 82 -13.86 -0.97 10.57
N GLU A 83 -15.01 -0.67 11.17
CA GLU A 83 -15.86 -1.67 11.83
C GLU A 83 -16.29 -2.78 10.85
N LEU A 84 -16.65 -2.40 9.61
CA LEU A 84 -16.99 -3.37 8.57
C LEU A 84 -15.82 -4.32 8.27
N VAL A 85 -14.61 -3.79 8.08
CA VAL A 85 -13.41 -4.60 7.83
C VAL A 85 -13.08 -5.49 9.04
N GLU A 86 -13.20 -4.98 10.26
CA GLU A 86 -13.00 -5.76 11.50
C GLU A 86 -13.95 -6.95 11.56
N ARG A 87 -15.26 -6.72 11.34
CA ARG A 87 -16.28 -7.77 11.38
C ARG A 87 -16.02 -8.88 10.34
N VAL A 88 -15.64 -8.51 9.12
CA VAL A 88 -15.42 -9.48 8.04
C VAL A 88 -14.11 -10.24 8.22
N THR A 89 -13.05 -9.55 8.65
CA THR A 89 -11.69 -10.13 8.64
C THR A 89 -11.19 -10.60 10.01
N ARG A 90 -11.94 -10.29 11.08
CA ARG A 90 -11.61 -10.62 12.48
C ARG A 90 -10.28 -10.05 12.97
N VAL A 91 -9.81 -8.96 12.35
CA VAL A 91 -8.62 -8.22 12.80
C VAL A 91 -9.00 -7.09 13.76
N SER A 92 -8.01 -6.54 14.46
CA SER A 92 -8.21 -5.37 15.31
C SER A 92 -8.52 -4.10 14.51
N SER A 93 -9.19 -3.14 15.14
CA SER A 93 -9.45 -1.81 14.57
C SER A 93 -8.20 -1.08 14.10
N VAL A 94 -7.07 -1.27 14.80
CA VAL A 94 -5.77 -0.70 14.39
C VAL A 94 -5.33 -1.28 13.05
N THR A 95 -5.43 -2.60 12.88
CA THR A 95 -5.08 -3.29 11.63
C THR A 95 -6.03 -2.90 10.49
N ALA A 96 -7.34 -2.86 10.75
CA ALA A 96 -8.34 -2.45 9.77
C ALA A 96 -8.08 -1.02 9.26
N ARG A 97 -7.86 -0.07 10.19
CA ARG A 97 -7.54 1.33 9.84
C ARG A 97 -6.21 1.44 9.10
N ALA A 98 -5.20 0.66 9.48
CA ALA A 98 -3.92 0.66 8.78
C ALA A 98 -4.10 0.23 7.31
N ARG A 99 -4.89 -0.82 7.05
CA ARG A 99 -5.19 -1.31 5.70
C ARG A 99 -5.99 -0.30 4.90
N LEU A 100 -7.03 0.29 5.49
CA LEU A 100 -7.82 1.35 4.86
C LEU A 100 -6.96 2.56 4.51
N ARG A 101 -6.07 2.99 5.41
CA ARG A 101 -5.18 4.13 5.19
C ARG A 101 -4.20 3.88 4.05
N LEU A 102 -3.52 2.74 4.03
CA LEU A 102 -2.63 2.42 2.90
C LEU A 102 -3.46 2.23 1.62
N GLY A 103 -4.60 1.54 1.71
CA GLY A 103 -5.53 1.32 0.61
C GLY A 103 -5.96 2.60 -0.09
N ALA A 104 -6.36 3.62 0.68
CA ALA A 104 -6.73 4.93 0.14
C ALA A 104 -5.59 5.61 -0.64
N ARG A 105 -4.34 5.42 -0.21
CA ARG A 105 -3.15 5.99 -0.88
C ARG A 105 -2.80 5.30 -2.20
N VAL A 106 -3.16 4.03 -2.36
CA VAL A 106 -2.87 3.21 -3.54
C VAL A 106 -4.12 2.90 -4.39
N HIS A 107 -5.26 3.50 -4.05
CA HIS A 107 -6.52 3.32 -4.77
C HIS A 107 -6.48 4.07 -6.11
N ARG A 108 -6.92 3.43 -7.19
CA ARG A 108 -7.12 4.07 -8.50
C ARG A 108 -8.61 4.37 -8.65
N CYS A 109 -8.95 5.64 -8.80
CA CYS A 109 -10.32 6.08 -9.06
C CYS A 109 -10.58 6.14 -10.57
N THR A 110 -11.84 6.10 -10.98
CA THR A 110 -12.25 6.43 -12.35
C THR A 110 -12.47 7.94 -12.49
N GLY A 111 -11.81 8.56 -13.47
CA GLY A 111 -12.01 9.96 -13.81
C GLY A 111 -13.36 10.20 -14.49
N PHE A 112 -13.69 11.47 -14.73
CA PHE A 112 -14.97 11.89 -15.32
C PHE A 112 -15.23 11.30 -16.71
N THR A 113 -14.18 10.99 -17.47
CA THR A 113 -14.26 10.34 -18.78
C THR A 113 -14.42 8.81 -18.71
N GLY A 114 -14.49 8.24 -17.51
CA GLY A 114 -14.47 6.79 -17.26
C GLY A 114 -13.06 6.17 -17.32
N ALA A 115 -12.03 6.92 -17.70
CA ALA A 115 -10.65 6.43 -17.71
C ALA A 115 -10.11 6.29 -16.26
N PRO A 116 -9.30 5.25 -15.96
CA PRO A 116 -8.67 5.13 -14.65
C PRO A 116 -7.66 6.25 -14.43
N LEU A 117 -7.71 6.87 -13.27
CA LEU A 117 -6.69 7.81 -12.78
C LEU A 117 -5.59 7.03 -12.07
N PRO A 118 -4.31 7.46 -12.19
CA PRO A 118 -3.23 6.93 -11.38
C PRO A 118 -3.55 7.06 -9.89
N ALA A 119 -3.05 6.13 -9.08
CA ALA A 119 -3.14 6.28 -7.64
C ALA A 119 -2.27 7.45 -7.16
N ALA A 120 -2.52 7.95 -5.95
CA ALA A 120 -1.67 8.98 -5.34
C ALA A 120 -0.22 8.47 -5.16
N PHE A 121 -0.07 7.18 -4.90
CA PHE A 121 1.18 6.45 -4.88
C PHE A 121 1.10 5.27 -5.87
N ASP A 122 1.29 5.57 -7.16
CA ASP A 122 1.10 4.59 -8.23
C ASP A 122 2.24 3.58 -8.32
N ALA A 123 3.50 3.98 -8.10
CA ALA A 123 4.63 3.05 -8.08
C ALA A 123 4.54 2.07 -6.90
N VAL A 124 4.08 2.53 -5.73
CA VAL A 124 3.80 1.66 -4.57
C VAL A 124 2.69 0.68 -4.91
N ARG A 125 1.63 1.13 -5.60
CA ARG A 125 0.56 0.25 -6.07
C ARG A 125 1.11 -0.84 -6.99
N GLU A 126 1.92 -0.48 -7.99
CA GLU A 126 2.51 -1.44 -8.92
C GLU A 126 3.42 -2.43 -8.20
N GLY A 127 4.20 -1.95 -7.24
CA GLY A 127 5.02 -2.78 -6.34
C GLY A 127 4.19 -3.81 -5.58
N LEU A 128 3.05 -3.40 -5.00
CA LEU A 128 2.12 -4.29 -4.29
C LEU A 128 1.47 -5.30 -5.25
N VAL A 129 0.93 -4.83 -6.39
CA VAL A 129 0.27 -5.70 -7.38
C VAL A 129 1.24 -6.75 -7.95
N SER A 130 2.52 -6.41 -8.12
CA SER A 130 3.55 -7.36 -8.55
C SER A 130 3.96 -8.37 -7.47
N GLY A 131 3.52 -8.19 -6.21
CA GLY A 131 3.94 -9.02 -5.07
C GLY A 131 5.40 -8.82 -4.64
N ARG A 132 6.11 -7.86 -5.23
CA ARG A 132 7.53 -7.58 -4.93
C ARG A 132 7.68 -6.63 -3.75
N LEU A 133 6.79 -5.65 -3.61
CA LEU A 133 6.83 -4.70 -2.50
C LEU A 133 6.05 -5.25 -1.30
N GLY A 134 6.70 -5.29 -0.14
CA GLY A 134 6.06 -5.71 1.11
C GLY A 134 5.23 -4.61 1.76
N TRP A 135 4.32 -5.03 2.65
CA TRP A 135 3.44 -4.14 3.43
C TRP A 135 4.22 -3.06 4.19
N ASP A 136 5.28 -3.44 4.91
CA ASP A 136 6.04 -2.52 5.77
C ASP A 136 6.75 -1.43 4.96
N ALA A 137 7.33 -1.81 3.81
CA ALA A 137 7.96 -0.86 2.89
C ALA A 137 6.91 0.09 2.30
N ALA A 138 5.77 -0.43 1.83
CA ALA A 138 4.67 0.39 1.31
C ALA A 138 4.13 1.37 2.36
N GLN A 139 3.94 0.94 3.61
CA GLN A 139 3.54 1.85 4.69
C GLN A 139 4.59 2.92 4.97
N THR A 140 5.86 2.56 4.98
CA THR A 140 6.97 3.47 5.26
C THR A 140 7.08 4.54 4.19
N ILE A 141 7.16 4.14 2.92
CA ILE A 141 7.28 5.02 1.76
C ILE A 141 6.10 6.00 1.71
N THR A 142 4.87 5.47 1.70
CA THR A 142 3.68 6.31 1.56
C THR A 142 3.49 7.25 2.75
N THR A 143 3.91 6.86 3.96
CA THR A 143 3.82 7.72 5.14
C THR A 143 4.85 8.84 5.08
N ALA A 144 6.11 8.53 4.81
CA ALA A 144 7.17 9.53 4.70
C ALA A 144 6.87 10.55 3.60
N LEU A 145 6.50 10.09 2.41
CA LEU A 145 6.22 10.96 1.28
C LEU A 145 4.91 11.75 1.45
N THR A 146 3.91 11.23 2.18
CA THR A 146 2.74 12.04 2.57
C THR A 146 3.16 13.21 3.46
N VAL A 147 4.12 13.01 4.38
CA VAL A 147 4.63 14.08 5.24
C VAL A 147 5.42 15.09 4.42
N ALA A 148 6.32 14.63 3.55
CA ALA A 148 7.07 15.48 2.63
C ALA A 148 6.14 16.40 1.84
N GLY A 149 5.11 15.83 1.20
CA GLY A 149 4.19 16.57 0.34
C GLY A 149 3.29 17.59 1.05
N ARG A 150 3.20 17.62 2.39
CA ARG A 150 2.38 18.62 3.09
C ARG A 150 2.92 20.03 2.92
N GLY A 151 4.23 20.24 2.95
CA GLY A 151 4.87 21.55 2.82
C GLY A 151 5.41 21.86 1.42
N THR A 152 5.42 20.89 0.51
CA THR A 152 6.08 21.02 -0.80
C THR A 152 5.35 22.02 -1.73
N PRO A 153 6.07 23.01 -2.30
CA PRO A 153 5.58 23.86 -3.38
C PRO A 153 5.12 23.05 -4.60
N THR A 154 4.13 23.56 -5.34
CA THR A 154 3.47 22.82 -6.45
C THR A 154 4.44 22.41 -7.58
N ASP A 155 5.48 23.21 -7.82
CA ASP A 155 6.54 22.94 -8.80
C ASP A 155 7.48 21.79 -8.38
N MET A 156 7.58 21.50 -7.08
CA MET A 156 8.36 20.38 -6.53
C MET A 156 7.57 19.06 -6.42
N LEU A 157 6.27 19.04 -6.75
CA LEU A 157 5.45 17.81 -6.76
C LEU A 157 5.97 16.73 -7.72
N GLY A 158 6.68 17.13 -8.79
CA GLY A 158 7.37 16.18 -9.68
C GLY A 158 8.42 15.35 -8.94
N GLY A 159 9.09 15.93 -7.94
CA GLY A 159 10.06 15.25 -7.08
C GLY A 159 9.44 14.15 -6.23
N LEU A 160 8.16 14.27 -5.85
CA LEU A 160 7.47 13.25 -5.06
C LEU A 160 7.32 11.93 -5.82
N ARG A 161 6.98 12.00 -7.11
CA ARG A 161 6.86 10.82 -7.98
C ARG A 161 8.22 10.16 -8.23
N ALA A 162 9.26 10.97 -8.43
CA ALA A 162 10.62 10.47 -8.57
C ALA A 162 11.08 9.77 -7.28
N ALA A 163 10.86 10.38 -6.11
CA ALA A 163 11.18 9.78 -4.82
C ALA A 163 10.42 8.48 -4.57
N GLU A 164 9.13 8.44 -4.90
CA GLU A 164 8.32 7.23 -4.81
C GLU A 164 8.91 6.10 -5.67
N HIS A 165 9.20 6.39 -6.94
CA HIS A 165 9.78 5.44 -7.89
C HIS A 165 11.11 4.88 -7.39
N GLU A 166 12.05 5.75 -7.00
CA GLU A 166 13.36 5.36 -6.49
C GLU A 166 13.27 4.47 -5.23
N LEU A 167 12.41 4.85 -4.27
CA LEU A 167 12.20 4.08 -3.04
C LEU A 167 11.60 2.71 -3.32
N VAL A 168 10.65 2.61 -4.25
CA VAL A 168 10.05 1.34 -4.66
C VAL A 168 11.08 0.49 -5.40
N CYS A 169 11.88 1.07 -6.29
CA CYS A 169 12.94 0.36 -7.00
C CYS A 169 13.97 -0.22 -6.04
N ALA A 170 14.46 0.57 -5.08
CA ALA A 170 15.37 0.10 -4.04
C ALA A 170 14.75 -1.01 -3.17
N ALA A 171 13.49 -0.84 -2.72
CA ALA A 171 12.81 -1.83 -1.88
C ALA A 171 12.45 -3.14 -2.61
N THR A 172 12.41 -3.13 -3.95
CA THR A 172 12.07 -4.30 -4.77
C THR A 172 13.27 -4.89 -5.50
N GLY A 173 14.43 -4.26 -5.42
CA GLY A 173 15.62 -4.63 -6.18
C GLY A 173 15.42 -4.53 -7.69
N THR A 174 14.63 -3.55 -8.14
CA THR A 174 14.42 -3.27 -9.56
C THR A 174 15.28 -2.09 -9.99
N ALA A 175 15.72 -2.09 -11.25
CA ALA A 175 16.48 -0.98 -11.81
C ALA A 175 15.58 0.26 -11.95
N PRO A 176 16.00 1.44 -11.44
CA PRO A 176 15.21 2.66 -11.55
C PRO A 176 15.18 3.23 -12.97
N ALA A 177 16.20 2.91 -13.78
CA ALA A 177 16.31 3.32 -15.18
C ALA A 177 16.99 2.22 -16.03
N PRO A 178 16.80 2.20 -17.36
CA PRO A 178 17.30 1.13 -18.24
C PRO A 178 18.84 0.95 -18.26
N ASP A 179 19.58 2.01 -17.96
CA ASP A 179 21.05 2.06 -17.94
C ASP A 179 21.65 1.83 -16.54
N VAL A 180 20.80 1.66 -15.52
CA VAL A 180 21.22 1.39 -14.15
C VAL A 180 21.04 -0.10 -13.85
N ALA A 181 22.09 -0.73 -13.30
CA ALA A 181 22.00 -2.13 -12.89
C ALA A 181 21.04 -2.29 -11.70
N ALA A 182 20.17 -3.30 -11.75
CA ALA A 182 19.36 -3.68 -10.61
C ALA A 182 20.26 -4.17 -9.45
N LEU A 183 20.04 -3.61 -8.26
CA LEU A 183 20.70 -4.05 -7.03
C LEU A 183 19.79 -5.00 -6.24
N PRO A 184 20.32 -5.80 -5.30
CA PRO A 184 19.50 -6.55 -4.38
C PRO A 184 18.52 -5.63 -3.62
N PRO A 185 17.30 -6.12 -3.30
CA PRO A 185 16.35 -5.33 -2.52
C PRO A 185 16.94 -4.92 -1.18
N VAL A 186 16.74 -3.66 -0.80
CA VAL A 186 17.21 -3.14 0.50
C VAL A 186 16.34 -3.64 1.65
N MET A 187 16.91 -3.69 2.85
CA MET A 187 16.16 -4.00 4.07
C MET A 187 15.18 -2.89 4.41
N HIS A 188 14.14 -3.22 5.20
CA HIS A 188 13.17 -2.23 5.68
C HIS A 188 13.81 -1.05 6.43
N ALA A 189 14.87 -1.31 7.20
CA ALA A 189 15.60 -0.25 7.91
C ALA A 189 16.26 0.74 6.94
N GLU A 190 16.78 0.26 5.82
CA GLU A 190 17.37 1.10 4.77
C GLU A 190 16.29 1.86 4.02
N THR A 191 15.12 1.24 3.76
CA THR A 191 13.95 1.96 3.22
C THR A 191 13.55 3.14 4.10
N LYS A 192 13.56 2.97 5.44
CA LYS A 192 13.28 4.07 6.38
C LYS A 192 14.31 5.19 6.27
N LEU A 193 15.59 4.84 6.21
CA LEU A 193 16.67 5.83 6.09
C LEU A 193 16.56 6.62 4.78
N GLN A 194 16.40 5.93 3.65
CA GLN A 194 16.24 6.57 2.35
C GLN A 194 14.99 7.44 2.29
N ALA A 195 13.86 6.98 2.85
CA ALA A 195 12.63 7.75 2.90
C ALA A 195 12.77 9.01 3.75
N ALA A 196 13.49 8.95 4.87
CA ALA A 196 13.82 10.13 5.66
C ALA A 196 14.69 11.13 4.87
N THR A 197 15.70 10.64 4.13
CA THR A 197 16.51 11.50 3.25
C THR A 197 15.65 12.22 2.21
N TRP A 198 14.70 11.51 1.59
CA TRP A 198 13.76 12.13 0.65
C TRP A 198 12.86 13.18 1.30
N VAL A 199 12.44 12.99 2.56
CA VAL A 199 11.66 14.00 3.30
C VAL A 199 12.47 15.29 3.45
N GLU A 200 13.74 15.21 3.85
CA GLU A 200 14.61 16.39 3.99
C GLU A 200 14.87 17.09 2.66
N VAL A 201 15.02 16.32 1.57
CA VAL A 201 15.23 16.89 0.23
C VAL A 201 13.97 17.59 -0.31
N LEU A 202 12.80 16.99 -0.09
CA LEU A 202 11.52 17.48 -0.64
C LEU A 202 10.83 18.53 0.24
N ASN A 203 11.18 18.57 1.53
CA ASN A 203 10.63 19.51 2.50
C ASN A 203 11.73 19.98 3.48
N PRO A 204 12.76 20.69 2.99
CA PRO A 204 13.92 21.08 3.80
C PRO A 204 13.57 22.03 4.96
N ASP A 205 12.51 22.83 4.80
CA ASP A 205 12.09 23.79 5.82
C ASP A 205 11.10 23.19 6.84
N GLY A 206 10.55 22.01 6.55
CA GLY A 206 9.53 21.34 7.39
C GLY A 206 8.27 22.17 7.66
N ALA A 207 8.13 23.34 7.04
CA ALA A 207 7.11 24.31 7.35
C ALA A 207 5.73 23.83 6.86
N GLU A 208 4.72 23.92 7.72
CA GLU A 208 3.34 23.77 7.26
C GLU A 208 3.03 24.88 6.25
N PRO A 209 2.29 24.59 5.15
CA PRO A 209 1.90 25.62 4.20
C PRO A 209 1.14 26.72 4.91
N SER A 210 1.48 27.96 4.58
CA SER A 210 0.77 29.10 5.16
C SER A 210 -0.70 29.09 4.72
N GLU A 211 -1.57 29.79 5.46
CA GLU A 211 -2.96 29.99 5.03
C GLU A 211 -3.01 30.52 3.58
N ARG A 212 -2.09 31.39 3.17
CA ARG A 212 -1.99 31.90 1.79
C ARG A 212 -1.63 30.84 0.75
N ASP A 213 -0.89 29.81 1.13
CA ASP A 213 -0.59 28.68 0.23
C ASP A 213 -1.81 27.76 0.09
N PHE A 214 -2.61 27.62 1.16
CA PHE A 214 -3.92 26.99 1.08
C PHE A 214 -4.87 27.81 0.20
N GLU A 215 -5.05 29.10 0.49
CA GLU A 215 -5.24 30.24 -0.44
C GLU A 215 -5.24 29.93 -1.94
N ALA A 216 -4.02 29.78 -2.43
CA ALA A 216 -3.71 29.60 -3.85
C ALA A 216 -4.15 28.24 -4.40
N ARG A 217 -4.47 27.26 -3.54
CA ARG A 217 -4.81 25.87 -3.91
C ARG A 217 -6.31 25.65 -4.13
N HIS A 218 -7.19 26.59 -3.77
CA HIS A 218 -8.63 26.44 -4.04
C HIS A 218 -9.04 27.12 -5.34
N VAL A 219 -9.78 26.36 -6.16
CA VAL A 219 -10.53 26.91 -7.28
C VAL A 219 -11.67 27.77 -6.69
N ARG A 220 -11.54 29.10 -6.76
CA ARG A 220 -12.69 29.98 -6.54
C ARG A 220 -13.68 29.75 -7.67
N LEU A 221 -14.73 28.98 -7.41
CA LEU A 221 -15.94 29.04 -8.21
C LEU A 221 -16.55 30.41 -7.94
N LEU A 222 -16.32 31.35 -8.85
CA LEU A 222 -16.99 32.64 -8.83
C LEU A 222 -18.51 32.41 -8.96
N PRO A 223 -19.35 33.17 -8.23
CA PRO A 223 -20.80 33.06 -8.30
C PRO A 223 -21.36 33.46 -9.67
#